data_AF-A0A0P4REH2-F1
#
_entry.id   AF-A0A0P4REH2-F1
#
_cell.length_a   1.000
_cell.length_b   1.000
_cell.length_c   1.000
_cell.angle_alpha   90.00
_cell.angle_beta   90.00
_cell.angle_gamma   90.00
#
_symmetry.space_group_name_H-M   'P 1'
#
loop_
_entity.id
_entity.type
_entity.pdbx_description
1 polymer ?
#
loop_
_entity_poly.entity_id
_entity_poly.type
_entity_poly.pdbx_seq_one_letter_code
_entity_poly.pdbx_strand_id
1 'polypeptide(L)'
;MKTATRRALIGPVLLLVAALLAVVAAMASGARAAGGLDEAAAALEKGPVYVDPRATDQFSRAQADALAKKIKDADKPIFVAVLPRAAEYQPGTLLQNLRTKVGISGVYAVELGNGFNAGADPRVMPRNAVQNLVGSVKSSDYPTVNERLNSFVDTAARSAHGQAPASWGGSGGSGFGTGTAIGLGVLVAVGGGGAYAIARRNRRRRIEEEQAALEDLRVVVDEDITAFGEELDRLDFNPGEHGADDAMRADYSHALDSYENAKSAMASAQHPGDVQAVTQSLEDGRFSLATLAARREGRPLPERRLPCFFDPRHGPSVVDVRWAPEGGAERTVPVCAADKSRMDDGREPLARTVRTAHGDRPYWDAGPAYGPWAGGYFGGGLLPGLLVGTLLGNMMMSSAAYGADFGGAGADGGDYSGSDFNSDDFGGGFGDGGGFGDGGGFGGGGFDGGGF
;
A
#
# COMPACT_ATOMS: atom_id res chain seq x y z
N MET A 1 -0.23 82.37 -34.45
CA MET A 1 0.06 80.92 -34.39
C MET A 1 0.53 80.56 -33.00
N LYS A 2 -0.21 79.73 -32.26
CA LYS A 2 0.26 78.71 -31.28
C LYS A 2 -0.95 78.17 -30.51
N THR A 3 -1.42 77.03 -30.96
CA THR A 3 -2.38 76.14 -30.31
C THR A 3 -1.64 75.25 -29.32
N ALA A 4 -1.96 75.33 -28.03
CA ALA A 4 -1.73 74.24 -27.08
C ALA A 4 -2.42 74.58 -25.76
N THR A 5 -3.47 73.84 -25.39
CA THR A 5 -3.84 73.49 -24.00
C THR A 5 -5.16 72.73 -23.96
N ARG A 6 -5.15 71.46 -24.39
CA ARG A 6 -6.18 70.47 -24.00
C ARG A 6 -5.58 69.07 -23.90
N ARG A 7 -4.54 68.90 -23.07
CA ARG A 7 -4.03 67.59 -22.65
C ARG A 7 -3.41 67.73 -21.25
N ALA A 8 -4.24 67.85 -20.21
CA ALA A 8 -3.73 67.83 -18.84
C ALA A 8 -4.65 67.13 -17.81
N LEU A 9 -5.86 66.71 -18.19
CA LEU A 9 -6.81 66.12 -17.23
C LEU A 9 -7.21 64.67 -17.55
N ILE A 10 -6.72 64.09 -18.64
CA ILE A 10 -7.09 62.72 -19.06
C ILE A 10 -6.25 61.65 -18.34
N GLY A 11 -5.00 61.98 -17.99
CA GLY A 11 -4.08 61.07 -17.28
C GLY A 11 -4.55 60.65 -15.87
N PRO A 12 -4.92 61.59 -14.97
CA PRO A 12 -5.30 61.22 -13.61
C PRO A 12 -6.68 60.54 -13.52
N VAL A 13 -7.61 60.88 -14.43
CA VAL A 13 -8.94 60.23 -14.49
C VAL A 13 -8.82 58.79 -15.00
N LEU A 14 -7.96 58.52 -15.99
CA LEU A 14 -7.70 57.15 -16.46
C LEU A 14 -7.01 56.28 -15.40
N LEU A 15 -6.12 56.85 -14.58
CA LEU A 15 -5.48 56.15 -13.47
C LEU A 15 -6.47 55.81 -12.34
N LEU A 16 -7.41 56.72 -12.03
CA LEU A 16 -8.47 56.46 -11.06
C LEU A 16 -9.46 55.41 -11.56
N VAL A 17 -9.82 55.44 -12.84
CA VAL A 17 -10.69 54.43 -13.46
C VAL A 17 -10.00 53.07 -13.55
N ALA A 18 -8.70 53.03 -13.86
CA ALA A 18 -7.91 51.79 -13.85
C ALA A 18 -7.73 51.22 -12.43
N ALA A 19 -7.55 52.07 -11.42
CA ALA A 19 -7.49 51.66 -10.02
C ALA A 19 -8.86 51.15 -9.52
N LEU A 20 -9.96 51.80 -9.92
CA LEU A 20 -11.31 51.31 -9.62
C LEU A 20 -11.61 49.98 -10.34
N LEU A 21 -11.19 49.83 -11.60
CA LEU A 21 -11.32 48.58 -12.35
C LEU A 21 -10.44 47.46 -11.78
N ALA A 22 -9.27 47.77 -11.23
CA ALA A 22 -8.42 46.81 -10.54
C ALA A 22 -9.02 46.36 -9.20
N VAL A 23 -9.66 47.28 -8.45
CA VAL A 23 -10.40 46.94 -7.23
C VAL A 23 -11.65 46.13 -7.55
N VAL A 24 -12.42 46.50 -8.59
CA VAL A 24 -13.59 45.73 -9.04
C VAL A 24 -13.18 44.37 -9.60
N ALA A 25 -12.06 44.25 -10.31
CA ALA A 25 -11.53 42.97 -10.78
C ALA A 25 -11.03 42.08 -9.63
N ALA A 26 -10.42 42.67 -8.59
CA ALA A 26 -10.02 41.96 -7.37
C ALA A 26 -11.22 41.51 -6.51
N MET A 27 -12.33 42.25 -6.55
CA MET A 27 -13.59 41.88 -5.90
C MET A 27 -14.43 40.90 -6.74
N ALA A 28 -14.33 40.95 -8.08
CA ALA A 28 -14.98 40.01 -8.99
C ALA A 28 -14.30 38.62 -9.01
N SER A 29 -13.01 38.54 -8.65
CA SER A 29 -12.33 37.26 -8.39
C SER A 29 -12.77 36.58 -7.10
N GLY A 30 -13.48 37.27 -6.20
CA GLY A 30 -14.07 36.68 -4.98
C GLY A 30 -15.45 36.03 -5.19
N ALA A 31 -16.03 36.13 -6.39
CA ALA A 31 -17.35 35.57 -6.72
C ALA A 31 -17.27 34.26 -7.55
N ARG A 32 -16.07 33.70 -7.75
CA ARG A 32 -15.92 32.33 -8.24
C ARG A 32 -16.08 31.38 -7.06
N ALA A 33 -17.32 30.93 -6.83
CA ALA A 33 -17.74 29.83 -5.96
C ALA A 33 -16.95 29.69 -4.63
N ALA A 34 -17.45 30.31 -3.56
CA ALA A 34 -17.18 29.81 -2.22
C ALA A 34 -17.80 28.40 -2.13
N GLY A 35 -16.97 27.36 -2.07
CA GLY A 35 -17.40 25.98 -2.24
C GLY A 35 -16.73 25.28 -3.41
N GLY A 36 -16.24 24.07 -3.13
CA GLY A 36 -15.58 23.22 -4.11
C GLY A 36 -14.65 22.21 -3.44
N LEU A 37 -14.29 21.16 -4.19
CA LEU A 37 -13.48 20.07 -3.67
C LEU A 37 -12.04 20.51 -3.31
N ASP A 38 -11.50 21.51 -4.01
CA ASP A 38 -10.18 22.08 -3.73
C ASP A 38 -10.13 22.81 -2.37
N GLU A 39 -11.20 23.53 -2.05
CA GLU A 39 -11.33 24.21 -0.75
C GLU A 39 -11.48 23.21 0.39
N ALA A 40 -12.32 22.19 0.19
CA ALA A 40 -12.47 21.09 1.14
C ALA A 40 -11.14 20.38 1.41
N ALA A 41 -10.37 20.10 0.36
CA ALA A 41 -9.07 19.45 0.49
C ALA A 41 -8.04 20.34 1.22
N ALA A 42 -7.93 21.61 0.84
CA ALA A 42 -7.00 22.55 1.48
C ALA A 42 -7.33 22.82 2.96
N ALA A 43 -8.61 22.76 3.33
CA ALA A 43 -9.04 22.83 4.72
C ALA A 43 -8.68 21.54 5.48
N LEU A 44 -8.91 20.37 4.88
CA LEU A 44 -8.60 19.07 5.48
C LEU A 44 -7.11 18.81 5.68
N GLU A 45 -6.26 19.41 4.83
CA GLU A 45 -4.81 19.42 5.03
C GLU A 45 -4.43 20.14 6.35
N LYS A 46 -5.20 21.15 6.77
CA LYS A 46 -4.93 21.99 7.95
C LYS A 46 -5.70 21.57 9.20
N GLY A 47 -6.76 20.78 9.05
CA GLY A 47 -7.56 20.31 10.17
C GLY A 47 -8.44 19.10 9.82
N PRO A 48 -8.88 18.34 10.83
CA PRO A 48 -9.60 17.08 10.60
C PRO A 48 -11.03 17.22 10.07
N VAL A 49 -11.63 18.41 10.13
CA VAL A 49 -13.05 18.62 9.81
C VAL A 49 -13.21 19.82 8.88
N TYR A 50 -13.94 19.62 7.78
CA TYR A 50 -14.39 20.68 6.88
C TYR A 50 -15.91 20.66 6.76
N VAL A 51 -16.52 21.85 6.79
CA VAL A 51 -17.94 22.05 6.56
C VAL A 51 -18.11 23.09 5.48
N ASP A 52 -18.72 22.71 4.36
CA ASP A 52 -19.06 23.66 3.31
C ASP A 52 -20.01 24.73 3.88
N PRO A 53 -19.80 26.03 3.61
CA PRO A 53 -20.65 27.09 4.15
C PRO A 53 -22.15 26.87 3.93
N ARG A 54 -22.53 26.20 2.83
CA ARG A 54 -23.93 25.88 2.48
C ARG A 54 -24.51 24.69 3.27
N ALA A 55 -23.69 23.97 4.03
CA ALA A 55 -24.09 22.86 4.89
C ALA A 55 -24.08 23.22 6.39
N THR A 56 -23.77 24.47 6.75
CA THR A 56 -23.69 24.94 8.15
C THR A 56 -24.99 24.75 8.93
N ASP A 57 -26.14 24.75 8.24
CA ASP A 57 -27.46 24.53 8.85
C ASP A 57 -27.66 23.06 9.29
N GLN A 58 -26.95 22.12 8.67
CA GLN A 58 -27.00 20.68 8.99
C GLN A 58 -25.96 20.30 10.03
N PHE A 59 -24.81 20.98 10.03
CA PHE A 59 -23.72 20.78 10.97
C PHE A 59 -23.04 22.11 11.29
N SER A 60 -23.29 22.63 12.49
CA SER A 60 -22.83 23.96 12.90
C SER A 60 -21.32 24.02 13.10
N ARG A 61 -20.74 25.23 13.02
CA ARG A 61 -19.31 25.44 13.30
C ARG A 61 -18.89 24.97 14.68
N ALA A 62 -19.73 25.15 15.70
CA ALA A 62 -19.44 24.69 17.06
C ALA A 62 -19.35 23.16 17.15
N GLN A 63 -20.20 22.43 16.41
CA GLN A 63 -20.12 20.98 16.31
C GLN A 63 -18.88 20.53 15.54
N ALA A 64 -18.52 21.24 14.47
CA ALA A 64 -17.30 20.99 13.71
C ALA A 64 -16.04 21.19 14.56
N ASP A 65 -15.96 22.27 15.35
CA ASP A 65 -14.85 22.55 16.26
C ASP A 65 -14.75 21.48 17.36
N ALA A 66 -15.89 21.04 17.92
CA ALA A 66 -15.93 19.97 18.92
C ALA A 66 -15.46 18.63 18.34
N LEU A 67 -15.93 18.27 17.14
CA LEU A 67 -15.51 17.05 16.44
C LEU A 67 -14.03 17.12 16.05
N ALA A 68 -13.56 18.27 15.59
CA ALA A 68 -12.17 18.49 15.23
C ALA A 68 -11.26 18.36 16.45
N LYS A 69 -11.66 18.94 17.59
CA LYS A 69 -10.94 18.77 18.84
C LYS A 69 -10.87 17.30 19.25
N LYS A 70 -11.98 16.57 19.17
CA LYS A 70 -12.05 15.14 19.48
C LYS A 70 -11.09 14.31 18.63
N ILE A 71 -11.05 14.56 17.31
CA ILE A 71 -10.14 13.85 16.40
C ILE A 71 -8.67 14.17 16.71
N LYS A 72 -8.36 15.45 16.99
CA LYS A 72 -7.00 15.87 17.38
C LYS A 72 -6.56 15.25 18.71
N ASP A 73 -7.46 15.21 19.70
CA ASP A 73 -7.19 14.62 21.01
C ASP A 73 -7.00 13.09 20.92
N ALA A 74 -7.66 12.43 19.95
CA ALA A 74 -7.49 11.00 19.69
C ALA A 74 -6.16 10.66 18.99
N ASP A 75 -5.50 11.65 18.39
CA ASP A 75 -4.27 11.49 17.61
C ASP A 75 -4.40 10.45 16.48
N LYS A 76 -5.45 10.59 15.65
CA LYS A 76 -5.74 9.66 14.55
C LYS A 76 -5.96 10.38 13.21
N PRO A 77 -5.55 9.80 12.08
CA PRO A 77 -5.69 10.40 10.75
C PRO A 77 -7.13 10.21 10.21
N ILE A 78 -8.09 10.88 10.83
CA ILE A 78 -9.51 10.81 10.47
C ILE A 78 -9.94 12.17 9.90
N PHE A 79 -10.43 12.16 8.67
CA PHE A 79 -10.85 13.33 7.91
C PHE A 79 -12.36 13.28 7.73
N VAL A 80 -13.05 14.38 8.05
CA VAL A 80 -14.51 14.49 7.95
C VAL A 80 -14.89 15.69 7.11
N ALA A 81 -15.65 15.48 6.04
CA ALA A 81 -16.21 16.55 5.22
C ALA A 81 -17.75 16.52 5.25
N VAL A 82 -18.37 17.67 5.53
CA VAL A 82 -19.82 17.85 5.45
C VAL A 82 -20.13 18.78 4.27
N LEU A 83 -20.78 18.24 3.25
CA LEU A 83 -20.94 18.84 1.93
C LEU A 83 -22.42 18.84 1.51
N PRO A 84 -22.93 19.90 0.85
CA PRO A 84 -24.27 19.89 0.26
C PRO A 84 -24.30 18.98 -0.98
N ARG A 85 -25.49 18.51 -1.39
CA ARG A 85 -25.66 17.95 -2.74
C ARG A 85 -25.53 19.07 -3.78
N ALA A 86 -24.39 19.13 -4.48
CA ALA A 86 -24.11 20.11 -5.52
C ALA A 86 -23.38 19.44 -6.69
N ALA A 87 -23.43 20.03 -7.88
CA ALA A 87 -22.86 19.44 -9.10
C ALA A 87 -21.34 19.26 -9.03
N GLU A 88 -20.65 20.09 -8.24
CA GLU A 88 -19.22 19.97 -7.99
C GLU A 88 -18.83 18.77 -7.09
N TYR A 89 -19.79 18.16 -6.39
CA TYR A 89 -19.57 17.01 -5.51
C TYR A 89 -20.19 15.74 -6.11
N GLN A 90 -19.52 15.17 -7.10
CA GLN A 90 -19.99 13.96 -7.79
C GLN A 90 -19.94 12.74 -6.85
N PRO A 91 -21.09 12.14 -6.47
CA PRO A 91 -21.12 11.10 -5.44
C PRO A 91 -20.23 9.90 -5.74
N GLY A 92 -20.12 9.47 -7.00
CA GLY A 92 -19.35 8.28 -7.37
C GLY A 92 -17.82 8.42 -7.26
N THR A 93 -17.29 9.64 -7.32
CA THR A 93 -15.84 9.92 -7.36
C THR A 93 -15.37 10.86 -6.25
N LEU A 94 -16.30 11.33 -5.39
CA LEU A 94 -16.04 12.35 -4.38
C LEU A 94 -14.96 11.94 -3.37
N LEU A 95 -15.07 10.75 -2.78
CA LEU A 95 -14.11 10.27 -1.79
C LEU A 95 -12.71 10.10 -2.40
N GLN A 96 -12.65 9.52 -3.61
CA GLN A 96 -11.41 9.33 -4.36
C GLN A 96 -10.73 10.67 -4.64
N ASN A 97 -11.47 11.61 -5.25
CA ASN A 97 -10.93 12.91 -5.61
C ASN A 97 -10.55 13.75 -4.37
N LEU A 98 -11.31 13.64 -3.28
CA LEU A 98 -10.99 14.29 -2.01
C LEU A 98 -9.67 13.75 -1.45
N ARG A 99 -9.52 12.42 -1.38
CA ARG A 99 -8.30 11.76 -0.92
C ARG A 99 -7.09 12.13 -1.78
N THR A 100 -7.24 12.15 -3.10
CA THR A 100 -6.17 12.56 -4.04
C THR A 100 -5.71 13.99 -3.78
N LYS A 101 -6.66 14.91 -3.57
CA LYS A 101 -6.34 16.33 -3.39
C LYS A 101 -5.74 16.63 -2.02
N VAL A 102 -6.19 15.93 -0.97
CA VAL A 102 -5.60 16.07 0.37
C VAL A 102 -4.20 15.43 0.40
N GLY A 103 -4.03 14.28 -0.25
CA GLY A 103 -2.74 13.62 -0.41
C GLY A 103 -2.17 12.99 0.87
N ILE A 104 -2.97 12.88 1.94
CA ILE A 104 -2.55 12.33 3.24
C ILE A 104 -3.23 10.99 3.49
N SER A 105 -2.49 10.00 3.97
CA SER A 105 -3.03 8.67 4.30
C SER A 105 -3.98 8.74 5.50
N GLY A 106 -5.21 8.23 5.37
CA GLY A 106 -6.21 8.36 6.43
C GLY A 106 -7.55 7.68 6.18
N VAL A 107 -8.44 7.81 7.16
CA VAL A 107 -9.87 7.48 7.04
C VAL A 107 -10.62 8.74 6.62
N TYR A 108 -11.32 8.69 5.50
CA TYR A 108 -12.09 9.81 4.95
C TYR A 108 -13.58 9.52 5.03
N ALA A 109 -14.29 10.28 5.84
CA ALA A 109 -15.75 10.25 5.94
C ALA A 109 -16.35 11.49 5.28
N VAL A 110 -17.41 11.30 4.51
CA VAL A 110 -18.15 12.36 3.85
C VAL A 110 -19.64 12.21 4.15
N GLU A 111 -20.22 13.30 4.65
CA GLU A 111 -21.66 13.50 4.69
C GLU A 111 -22.04 14.39 3.49
N LEU A 112 -22.76 13.84 2.52
CA LEU A 112 -23.20 14.51 1.30
C LEU A 112 -24.72 14.72 1.33
N GLY A 113 -25.16 15.88 1.80
CA GLY A 113 -26.56 16.15 2.11
C GLY A 113 -27.05 15.19 3.20
N ASN A 114 -27.85 14.20 2.81
CA ASN A 114 -28.36 13.15 3.71
C ASN A 114 -27.65 11.79 3.53
N GLY A 115 -26.68 11.70 2.62
CA GLY A 115 -25.94 10.47 2.34
C GLY A 115 -24.64 10.42 3.13
N PHE A 116 -24.32 9.27 3.71
CA PHE A 116 -23.04 9.04 4.41
C PHE A 116 -22.20 8.01 3.65
N ASN A 117 -20.91 8.26 3.50
CA ASN A 117 -19.96 7.24 3.06
C ASN A 117 -18.55 7.49 3.61
N ALA A 118 -17.74 6.45 3.69
CA ALA A 118 -16.34 6.58 4.07
C ALA A 118 -15.43 5.61 3.30
N GLY A 119 -14.18 6.00 3.13
CA GLY A 119 -13.10 5.18 2.59
C GLY A 119 -11.86 5.31 3.47
N ALA A 120 -10.92 4.39 3.37
CA ALA A 120 -9.63 4.52 4.05
C ALA A 120 -8.51 3.85 3.26
N ASP A 121 -7.30 4.37 3.46
CA ASP A 121 -6.10 3.68 3.04
C ASP A 121 -5.97 2.34 3.81
N PRO A 122 -5.68 1.20 3.15
CA PRO A 122 -5.64 -0.12 3.79
C PRO A 122 -4.68 -0.22 4.98
N ARG A 123 -3.60 0.57 4.95
CA ARG A 123 -2.61 0.67 6.04
C ARG A 123 -3.18 1.37 7.28
N VAL A 124 -4.15 2.26 7.10
CA VAL A 124 -4.85 2.96 8.19
C VAL A 124 -5.99 2.12 8.72
N MET A 125 -6.82 1.58 7.81
CA MET A 125 -7.93 0.71 8.16
C MET A 125 -8.22 -0.28 7.02
N PRO A 126 -8.28 -1.59 7.29
CA PRO A 126 -8.60 -2.59 6.28
C PRO A 126 -9.97 -2.35 5.62
N ARG A 127 -10.10 -2.66 4.32
CA ARG A 127 -11.34 -2.43 3.54
C ARG A 127 -12.58 -3.02 4.21
N ASN A 128 -12.49 -4.25 4.71
CA ASN A 128 -13.60 -4.90 5.41
C ASN A 128 -14.00 -4.18 6.71
N ALA A 129 -13.02 -3.62 7.44
CA ALA A 129 -13.30 -2.85 8.65
C ALA A 129 -14.02 -1.53 8.32
N VAL A 130 -13.60 -0.82 7.26
CA VAL A 130 -14.30 0.39 6.78
C VAL A 130 -15.71 0.05 6.31
N GLN A 131 -15.88 -1.01 5.51
CA GLN A 131 -17.20 -1.43 5.02
C GLN A 131 -18.15 -1.82 6.15
N ASN A 132 -17.67 -2.56 7.15
CA ASN A 132 -18.46 -2.90 8.34
C ASN A 132 -18.82 -1.65 9.15
N LEU A 133 -17.90 -0.70 9.29
CA LEU A 133 -18.13 0.57 9.97
C LEU A 133 -19.18 1.43 9.23
N VAL A 134 -19.03 1.62 7.92
CA VAL A 134 -20.00 2.36 7.09
C VAL A 134 -21.36 1.67 7.12
N GLY A 135 -21.38 0.34 6.98
CA GLY A 135 -22.60 -0.47 7.07
C GLY A 135 -23.31 -0.28 8.41
N SER A 136 -22.57 -0.35 9.52
CA SER A 136 -23.10 -0.11 10.86
C SER A 136 -23.64 1.31 11.04
N VAL A 137 -22.95 2.31 10.51
CA VAL A 137 -23.41 3.71 10.58
C VAL A 137 -24.66 3.93 9.74
N LYS A 138 -24.78 3.28 8.57
CA LYS A 138 -25.96 3.35 7.70
C LYS A 138 -27.15 2.57 8.24
N SER A 139 -26.93 1.46 8.95
CA SER A 139 -28.00 0.63 9.51
C SER A 139 -28.57 1.19 10.81
N SER A 140 -27.79 1.99 11.53
CA SER A 140 -28.21 2.62 12.78
C SER A 140 -29.02 3.89 12.51
N ASP A 141 -30.08 4.08 13.29
CA ASP A 141 -30.89 5.29 13.23
C ASP A 141 -30.25 6.37 14.12
N TYR A 142 -29.67 7.40 13.50
CA TYR A 142 -29.08 8.54 14.20
C TYR A 142 -29.99 9.77 14.01
N PRO A 143 -30.51 10.36 15.10
CA PRO A 143 -31.39 11.54 15.04
C PRO A 143 -30.75 12.75 14.37
N THR A 144 -29.42 12.89 14.45
CA THR A 144 -28.68 14.03 13.89
C THR A 144 -27.39 13.61 13.17
N VAL A 145 -26.95 14.43 12.19
CA VAL A 145 -25.64 14.30 11.53
C VAL A 145 -24.52 14.33 12.57
N ASN A 146 -24.64 15.16 13.61
CA ASN A 146 -23.65 15.26 14.67
C ASN A 146 -23.46 13.94 15.44
N GLU A 147 -24.54 13.24 15.81
CA GLU A 147 -24.45 11.96 16.49
C GLU A 147 -23.85 10.88 15.58
N ARG A 148 -24.26 10.86 14.31
CA ARG A 148 -23.72 9.93 13.30
C ARG A 148 -22.20 10.09 13.14
N LEU A 149 -21.73 11.32 12.91
CA LEU A 149 -20.31 11.61 12.73
C LEU A 149 -19.50 11.33 13.99
N ASN A 150 -20.05 11.64 15.19
CA ASN A 150 -19.37 11.33 16.45
C ASN A 150 -19.23 9.81 16.67
N SER A 151 -20.29 9.04 16.38
CA SER A 151 -20.26 7.57 16.49
C SER A 151 -19.28 6.94 15.52
N PHE A 152 -19.25 7.44 14.27
CA PHE A 152 -18.26 7.03 13.28
C PHE A 152 -16.85 7.31 13.77
N VAL A 153 -16.56 8.55 14.21
CA VAL A 153 -15.24 8.94 14.71
C VAL A 153 -14.82 8.13 15.93
N ASP A 154 -15.73 7.85 16.87
CA ASP A 154 -15.43 7.01 18.04
C ASP A 154 -14.99 5.60 17.66
N THR A 155 -15.68 5.01 16.69
CA THR A 155 -15.38 3.65 16.23
C THR A 155 -14.14 3.63 15.34
N ALA A 156 -13.97 4.65 14.50
CA ALA A 156 -12.81 4.82 13.65
C ALA A 156 -11.54 5.05 14.47
N ALA A 157 -11.58 5.90 15.51
CA ALA A 157 -10.42 6.21 16.34
C ALA A 157 -9.86 5.00 17.10
N ARG A 158 -10.72 4.03 17.43
CA ARG A 158 -10.31 2.77 18.08
C ARG A 158 -9.63 1.79 17.13
N SER A 159 -9.96 1.86 15.85
CA SER A 159 -9.57 0.86 14.85
C SER A 159 -8.52 1.39 13.85
N ALA A 160 -8.36 2.72 13.75
CA ALA A 160 -7.45 3.35 12.81
C ALA A 160 -5.99 3.31 13.31
N HIS A 161 -5.10 2.96 12.40
CA HIS A 161 -3.65 2.97 12.59
C HIS A 161 -3.06 4.31 12.11
N GLY A 162 -1.88 4.66 12.61
CA GLY A 162 -1.24 5.95 12.36
C GLY A 162 -1.62 7.03 13.36
N GLN A 163 -1.14 8.24 13.10
CA GLN A 163 -1.19 9.42 13.97
C GLN A 163 -1.83 10.61 13.24
N ALA A 164 -2.22 11.65 13.98
CA ALA A 164 -2.74 12.86 13.34
C ALA A 164 -1.64 13.54 12.47
N PRO A 165 -1.99 14.11 11.31
CA PRO A 165 -1.07 14.89 10.50
C PRO A 165 -0.40 16.02 11.30
N ALA A 166 0.91 16.20 11.08
CA ALA A 166 1.69 17.22 11.76
C ALA A 166 1.14 18.65 11.57
N SER A 167 0.45 18.89 10.45
CA SER A 167 -0.22 20.15 10.13
C SER A 167 -1.37 20.52 11.09
N TRP A 168 -1.90 19.57 11.86
CA TRP A 168 -3.01 19.81 12.78
C TRP A 168 -2.58 20.35 14.15
N GLY A 169 -1.29 20.25 14.47
CA GLY A 169 -0.68 20.68 15.73
C GLY A 169 -0.39 22.18 15.78
N GLY A 170 -1.39 22.98 16.18
CA GLY A 170 -1.16 24.40 16.46
C GLY A 170 -2.43 25.21 16.78
N SER A 171 -2.80 25.26 18.06
CA SER A 171 -3.41 26.43 18.76
C SER A 171 -4.05 26.00 20.09
N GLY A 172 -3.41 26.34 21.20
CA GLY A 172 -3.99 26.29 22.55
C GLY A 172 -3.65 27.58 23.27
N GLY A 173 -4.64 28.45 23.44
CA GLY A 173 -4.45 29.84 23.85
C GLY A 173 -4.08 30.06 25.32
N SER A 174 -3.33 31.14 25.57
CA SER A 174 -3.47 31.96 26.77
C SER A 174 -3.12 33.41 26.41
N GLY A 175 -3.92 34.36 26.92
CA GLY A 175 -3.91 35.76 26.50
C GLY A 175 -2.53 36.41 26.58
N PHE A 176 -2.14 37.08 25.50
CA PHE A 176 -0.83 37.71 25.35
C PHE A 176 -0.78 39.06 26.10
N GLY A 177 -0.16 39.06 27.27
CA GLY A 177 0.45 40.24 27.86
C GLY A 177 1.86 40.44 27.28
N THR A 178 2.18 41.67 26.88
CA THR A 178 3.31 42.12 26.04
C THR A 178 4.73 41.94 26.65
N GLY A 179 4.95 41.02 27.59
CA GLY A 179 6.16 40.93 28.41
C GLY A 179 7.15 39.78 28.12
N THR A 180 6.79 38.78 27.32
CA THR A 180 7.51 37.48 27.29
C THR A 180 8.06 37.08 25.91
N ALA A 181 8.38 38.04 25.05
CA ALA A 181 8.94 37.77 23.72
C ALA A 181 10.37 37.16 23.73
N ILE A 182 11.06 37.13 24.88
CA ILE A 182 12.47 36.70 24.95
C ILE A 182 12.63 35.27 25.50
N GLY A 183 11.61 34.70 26.17
CA GLY A 183 11.71 33.36 26.79
C GLY A 183 11.30 32.17 25.89
N LEU A 184 10.41 32.37 24.92
CA LEU A 184 9.78 31.28 24.16
C LEU A 184 10.57 30.84 22.90
N GLY A 185 11.51 31.65 22.43
CA GLY A 185 12.40 31.28 21.30
C GLY A 185 13.30 30.09 21.61
N VAL A 186 13.65 29.87 22.89
CA VAL A 186 14.56 28.79 23.31
C VAL A 186 13.82 27.46 23.50
N LEU A 187 12.55 27.46 23.94
CA LEU A 187 11.80 26.22 24.21
C LEU A 187 11.16 25.58 22.97
N VAL A 188 10.70 26.37 21.99
CA VAL A 188 10.18 25.83 20.72
C VAL A 188 11.31 25.31 19.82
N ALA A 189 12.48 25.97 19.85
CA ALA A 189 13.68 25.49 19.15
C ALA A 189 14.23 24.17 19.74
N VAL A 190 14.11 23.97 21.06
CA VAL A 190 14.57 22.75 21.75
C VAL A 190 13.53 21.62 21.68
N GLY A 191 12.23 21.90 21.77
CA GLY A 191 11.17 20.87 21.73
C GLY A 191 10.79 20.38 20.32
N GLY A 192 10.55 21.31 19.38
CA GLY A 192 10.22 20.98 17.99
C GLY A 192 11.43 20.48 17.19
N GLY A 193 12.61 21.07 17.45
CA GLY A 193 13.88 20.59 16.92
C GLY A 193 14.23 19.19 17.42
N GLY A 194 13.92 18.87 18.68
CA GLY A 194 14.10 17.54 19.27
C GLY A 194 13.23 16.47 18.60
N ALA A 195 11.93 16.71 18.48
CA ALA A 195 11.00 15.76 17.84
C ALA A 195 11.31 15.56 16.34
N TYR A 196 11.58 16.64 15.60
CA TYR A 196 12.00 16.56 14.20
C TYR A 196 13.36 15.87 14.04
N ALA A 197 14.33 16.13 14.93
CA ALA A 197 15.62 15.44 14.90
C ALA A 197 15.48 13.95 15.22
N ILE A 198 14.58 13.56 16.14
CA ILE A 198 14.28 12.15 16.44
C ILE A 198 13.59 11.48 15.24
N ALA A 199 12.57 12.11 14.66
CA ALA A 199 11.89 11.58 13.47
C ALA A 199 12.84 11.44 12.27
N ARG A 200 13.68 12.45 12.02
CA ARG A 200 14.71 12.40 10.98
C ARG A 200 15.77 11.34 11.26
N ARG A 201 16.17 11.17 12.52
CA ARG A 201 17.12 10.13 12.94
C ARG A 201 16.52 8.73 12.78
N ASN A 202 15.26 8.55 13.13
CA ASN A 202 14.55 7.28 12.97
C ASN A 202 14.34 6.97 11.48
N ARG A 203 13.97 7.95 10.66
CA ARG A 203 13.87 7.78 9.20
C ARG A 203 15.22 7.40 8.58
N ARG A 204 16.29 8.07 9.01
CA ARG A 204 17.64 7.76 8.54
C ARG A 204 18.09 6.36 8.96
N ARG A 205 17.79 5.96 10.21
CA ARG A 205 18.02 4.60 10.70
C ARG A 205 17.25 3.56 9.91
N ARG A 206 15.97 3.80 9.61
CA ARG A 206 15.16 2.89 8.78
C ARG A 206 15.76 2.72 7.38
N ILE A 207 16.18 3.80 6.74
CA ILE A 207 16.86 3.73 5.43
C ILE A 207 18.17 2.95 5.55
N GLU A 208 18.96 3.18 6.59
CA GLU A 208 20.21 2.45 6.86
C GLU A 208 19.92 0.95 7.11
N GLU A 209 18.86 0.61 7.85
CA GLU A 209 18.40 -0.76 8.12
C GLU A 209 17.89 -1.45 6.85
N GLU A 210 17.10 -0.76 6.02
CA GLU A 210 16.63 -1.27 4.72
C GLU A 210 17.80 -1.51 3.76
N GLN A 211 18.78 -0.61 3.73
CA GLN A 211 19.97 -0.77 2.91
C GLN A 211 20.82 -1.96 3.37
N ALA A 212 21.03 -2.09 4.68
CA ALA A 212 21.74 -3.24 5.24
C ALA A 212 21.01 -4.56 4.94
N ALA A 213 19.68 -4.59 5.07
CA ALA A 213 18.88 -5.77 4.72
C ALA A 213 18.98 -6.10 3.22
N LEU A 214 18.96 -5.08 2.34
CA LEU A 214 19.16 -5.30 0.90
C LEU A 214 20.58 -5.80 0.58
N GLU A 215 21.60 -5.33 1.30
CA GLU A 215 22.98 -5.83 1.15
C GLU A 215 23.10 -7.31 1.55
N ASP A 216 22.46 -7.73 2.65
CA ASP A 216 22.40 -9.15 3.04
C ASP A 216 21.67 -10.00 1.98
N LEU A 217 20.61 -9.46 1.39
CA LEU A 217 19.86 -10.13 0.32
C LEU A 217 20.64 -10.21 -1.00
N ARG A 218 21.43 -9.17 -1.33
CA ARG A 218 22.26 -9.15 -2.56
C ARG A 218 23.18 -10.35 -2.65
N VAL A 219 23.81 -10.72 -1.55
CA VAL A 219 24.72 -11.88 -1.51
C VAL A 219 24.01 -13.17 -1.91
N VAL A 220 22.88 -13.48 -1.28
CA VAL A 220 22.15 -14.73 -1.55
C VAL A 220 21.51 -14.73 -2.94
N VAL A 221 21.06 -13.57 -3.43
CA VAL A 221 20.47 -13.44 -4.76
C VAL A 221 21.53 -13.56 -5.85
N ASP A 222 22.69 -12.94 -5.69
CA ASP A 222 23.80 -13.06 -6.65
C ASP A 222 24.29 -14.51 -6.73
N GLU A 223 24.33 -15.25 -5.61
CA GLU A 223 24.57 -16.69 -5.61
C GLU A 223 23.51 -17.45 -6.42
N ASP A 224 22.23 -17.07 -6.32
CA ASP A 224 21.12 -17.73 -7.02
C ASP A 224 21.13 -17.46 -8.53
N ILE A 225 21.41 -16.20 -8.92
CA ILE A 225 21.62 -15.79 -10.30
C ILE A 225 22.81 -16.54 -10.88
N THR A 226 23.94 -16.55 -10.17
CA THR A 226 25.15 -17.27 -10.61
C THR A 226 24.87 -18.76 -10.78
N ALA A 227 24.23 -19.39 -9.79
CA ALA A 227 23.89 -20.82 -9.85
C ALA A 227 22.98 -21.15 -11.03
N PHE A 228 22.02 -20.28 -11.36
CA PHE A 228 21.16 -20.46 -12.52
C PHE A 228 21.90 -20.24 -13.85
N GLY A 229 22.79 -19.25 -13.91
CA GLY A 229 23.68 -19.06 -15.06
C GLY A 229 24.57 -20.28 -15.33
N GLU A 230 25.15 -20.87 -14.28
CA GLU A 230 25.92 -22.10 -14.41
C GLU A 230 25.06 -23.31 -14.79
N GLU A 231 23.78 -23.35 -14.40
CA GLU A 231 22.83 -24.38 -14.81
C GLU A 231 22.54 -24.26 -16.32
N LEU A 232 22.33 -23.04 -16.82
CA LEU A 232 22.19 -22.75 -18.25
C LEU A 232 23.46 -23.10 -19.03
N ASP A 233 24.65 -22.76 -18.52
CA ASP A 233 25.93 -23.07 -19.17
C ASP A 233 26.21 -24.59 -19.24
N ARG A 234 25.75 -25.34 -18.23
CA ARG A 234 25.88 -26.81 -18.19
C ARG A 234 24.80 -27.53 -19.00
N LEU A 235 23.77 -26.82 -19.47
CA LEU A 235 22.70 -27.41 -20.24
C LEU A 235 23.22 -27.82 -21.62
N ASP A 236 23.28 -29.12 -21.86
CA ASP A 236 23.64 -29.68 -23.16
C ASP A 236 22.44 -29.63 -24.12
N PHE A 237 21.99 -28.43 -24.50
CA PHE A 237 20.93 -28.18 -25.49
C PHE A 237 21.33 -27.06 -26.44
N ASN A 238 21.32 -27.33 -27.74
CA ASN A 238 21.52 -26.31 -28.76
C ASN A 238 20.22 -26.08 -29.55
N PRO A 239 19.69 -24.84 -29.63
CA PRO A 239 18.45 -24.53 -30.37
C PRO A 239 18.44 -24.98 -31.85
N GLY A 240 19.61 -25.15 -32.46
CA GLY A 240 19.79 -25.61 -33.83
C GLY A 240 20.13 -27.10 -33.98
N GLU A 241 20.13 -27.88 -32.90
CA GLU A 241 20.43 -29.32 -32.97
C GLU A 241 19.29 -30.12 -33.62
N HIS A 242 19.66 -31.26 -34.21
CA HIS A 242 18.69 -32.16 -34.81
C HIS A 242 17.79 -32.77 -33.73
N GLY A 243 16.50 -32.42 -33.75
CA GLY A 243 15.51 -32.84 -32.76
C GLY A 243 14.97 -31.70 -31.89
N ALA A 244 15.56 -30.50 -31.95
CA ALA A 244 14.97 -29.32 -31.31
C ALA A 244 13.71 -28.89 -32.09
N ASP A 245 12.54 -29.04 -31.48
CA ASP A 245 11.28 -28.50 -32.00
C ASP A 245 11.03 -27.06 -31.52
N ASP A 246 9.95 -26.44 -32.01
CA ASP A 246 9.61 -25.06 -31.65
C ASP A 246 9.28 -24.90 -30.16
N ALA A 247 8.71 -25.94 -29.52
CA ALA A 247 8.36 -25.89 -28.11
C ALA A 247 9.62 -25.95 -27.22
N MET A 248 10.58 -26.82 -27.56
CA MET A 248 11.88 -26.89 -26.89
C MET A 248 12.65 -25.57 -27.02
N ARG A 249 12.63 -24.96 -28.22
CA ARG A 249 13.22 -23.62 -28.43
C ARG A 249 12.54 -22.55 -27.59
N ALA A 250 11.22 -22.58 -27.49
CA ALA A 250 10.47 -21.65 -26.66
C ALA A 250 10.80 -21.82 -25.17
N ASP A 251 10.81 -23.05 -24.65
CA ASP A 251 11.15 -23.33 -23.25
C ASP A 251 12.58 -22.86 -22.91
N TYR A 252 13.55 -23.12 -23.80
CA TYR A 252 14.92 -22.61 -23.63
C TYR A 252 15.00 -21.08 -23.67
N SER A 253 14.26 -20.45 -24.59
CA SER A 253 14.24 -18.98 -24.71
C SER A 253 13.63 -18.34 -23.46
N HIS A 254 12.55 -18.91 -22.91
CA HIS A 254 11.96 -18.46 -21.65
C HIS A 254 12.93 -18.58 -20.47
N ALA A 255 13.76 -19.62 -20.42
CA ALA A 255 14.79 -19.74 -19.40
C ALA A 255 15.86 -18.64 -19.50
N LEU A 256 16.30 -18.29 -20.73
CA LEU A 256 17.23 -17.19 -20.97
C LEU A 256 16.62 -15.82 -20.61
N ASP A 257 15.37 -15.57 -21.03
CA ASP A 257 14.65 -14.33 -20.69
C ASP A 257 14.52 -14.17 -19.17
N SER A 258 14.22 -15.27 -18.47
CA SER A 258 14.12 -15.31 -17.01
C SER A 258 15.45 -14.96 -16.33
N TYR A 259 16.58 -15.43 -16.86
CA TYR A 259 17.91 -15.09 -16.36
C TYR A 259 18.23 -13.60 -16.55
N GLU A 260 17.96 -13.04 -17.73
CA GLU A 260 18.19 -11.62 -18.00
C GLU A 260 17.23 -10.71 -17.22
N ASN A 261 15.98 -11.13 -17.03
CA ASN A 261 15.02 -10.45 -16.16
C ASN A 261 15.50 -10.45 -14.70
N ALA A 262 15.99 -11.57 -14.19
CA ALA A 262 16.54 -11.67 -12.83
C ALA A 262 17.73 -10.70 -12.64
N LYS A 263 18.68 -10.68 -13.57
CA LYS A 263 19.83 -9.75 -13.55
C LYS A 263 19.39 -8.30 -13.58
N SER A 264 18.46 -7.97 -14.49
CA SER A 264 17.97 -6.60 -14.66
C SER A 264 17.20 -6.12 -13.44
N ALA A 265 16.32 -6.96 -12.89
CA ALA A 265 15.57 -6.67 -11.67
C ALA A 265 16.51 -6.44 -10.48
N MET A 266 17.53 -7.28 -10.31
CA MET A 266 18.52 -7.14 -9.25
C MET A 266 19.34 -5.85 -9.42
N ALA A 267 19.73 -5.51 -10.65
CA ALA A 267 20.44 -4.26 -10.94
C ALA A 267 19.59 -3.01 -10.62
N SER A 268 18.27 -3.10 -10.75
CA SER A 268 17.33 -2.01 -10.42
C SER A 268 16.85 -1.98 -8.98
N ALA A 269 17.12 -3.01 -8.18
CA ALA A 269 16.56 -3.14 -6.83
C ALA A 269 17.08 -2.04 -5.88
N GLN A 270 16.15 -1.32 -5.27
CA GLN A 270 16.41 -0.24 -4.31
C GLN A 270 15.92 -0.58 -2.90
N HIS A 271 14.96 -1.50 -2.79
CA HIS A 271 14.38 -1.94 -1.53
C HIS A 271 14.44 -3.48 -1.40
N PRO A 272 14.47 -4.02 -0.17
CA PRO A 272 14.46 -5.47 0.05
C PRO A 272 13.30 -6.20 -0.64
N GLY A 273 12.12 -5.55 -0.74
CA GLY A 273 10.95 -6.10 -1.43
C GLY A 273 11.17 -6.38 -2.92
N ASP A 274 12.02 -5.60 -3.60
CA ASP A 274 12.27 -5.73 -5.04
C ASP A 274 12.92 -7.08 -5.39
N VAL A 275 13.58 -7.72 -4.43
CA VAL A 275 14.20 -9.05 -4.57
C VAL A 275 13.18 -10.16 -4.87
N GLN A 276 11.91 -9.97 -4.52
CA GLN A 276 10.85 -10.92 -4.85
C GLN A 276 10.75 -11.16 -6.36
N ALA A 277 10.82 -10.10 -7.17
CA ALA A 277 10.76 -10.21 -8.62
C ALA A 277 11.96 -10.97 -9.21
N VAL A 278 13.14 -10.85 -8.58
CA VAL A 278 14.35 -11.57 -8.98
C VAL A 278 14.16 -13.08 -8.76
N THR A 279 13.82 -13.47 -7.54
CA THR A 279 13.65 -14.89 -7.17
C THR A 279 12.49 -15.56 -7.91
N GLN A 280 11.40 -14.83 -8.16
CA GLN A 280 10.30 -15.31 -9.00
C GLN A 280 10.76 -15.58 -10.43
N SER A 281 11.53 -14.66 -11.04
CA SER A 281 12.09 -14.86 -12.38
C SER A 281 13.00 -16.09 -12.43
N LEU A 282 13.83 -16.31 -11.39
CA LEU A 282 14.68 -17.50 -11.31
C LEU A 282 13.87 -18.81 -11.18
N GLU A 283 12.72 -18.78 -10.49
CA GLU A 283 11.82 -19.94 -10.42
C GLU A 283 11.13 -20.22 -11.77
N ASP A 284 10.64 -19.18 -12.46
CA ASP A 284 10.10 -19.26 -13.82
C ASP A 284 11.11 -19.90 -14.79
N GLY A 285 12.38 -19.48 -14.70
CA GLY A 285 13.47 -20.02 -15.50
C GLY A 285 13.71 -21.52 -15.23
N ARG A 286 13.75 -21.94 -13.97
CA ARG A 286 13.94 -23.35 -13.61
C ARG A 286 12.75 -24.22 -14.00
N PHE A 287 11.53 -23.71 -13.91
CA PHE A 287 10.36 -24.43 -14.43
C PHE A 287 10.45 -24.63 -15.95
N SER A 288 10.94 -23.62 -16.68
CA SER A 288 11.17 -23.71 -18.13
C SER A 288 12.23 -24.78 -18.47
N LEU A 289 13.34 -24.83 -17.72
CA LEU A 289 14.36 -25.88 -17.88
C LEU A 289 13.83 -27.29 -17.55
N ALA A 290 13.02 -27.43 -16.50
CA ALA A 290 12.38 -28.70 -16.17
C ALA A 290 11.42 -29.17 -17.27
N THR A 291 10.68 -28.24 -17.89
CA THR A 291 9.78 -28.51 -19.01
C THR A 291 10.56 -28.94 -20.25
N LEU A 292 11.65 -28.23 -20.57
CA LEU A 292 12.56 -28.58 -21.66
C LEU A 292 13.15 -29.98 -21.46
N ALA A 293 13.65 -30.30 -20.27
CA ALA A 293 14.19 -31.63 -19.95
C ALA A 293 13.14 -32.74 -20.14
N ALA A 294 11.91 -32.52 -19.66
CA ALA A 294 10.82 -33.48 -19.83
C ALA A 294 10.49 -33.72 -21.32
N ARG A 295 10.48 -32.66 -22.15
CA ARG A 295 10.27 -32.79 -23.60
C ARG A 295 11.38 -33.59 -24.26
N ARG A 296 12.64 -33.28 -23.97
CA ARG A 296 13.81 -33.96 -24.54
C ARG A 296 13.84 -35.45 -24.23
N GLU A 297 13.39 -35.81 -23.03
CA GLU A 297 13.34 -37.19 -22.56
C GLU A 297 12.03 -37.92 -22.93
N GLY A 298 11.08 -37.24 -23.57
CA GLY A 298 9.76 -37.81 -23.88
C GLY A 298 8.92 -38.16 -22.65
N ARG A 299 9.17 -37.50 -21.52
CA ARG A 299 8.41 -37.67 -20.28
C ARG A 299 7.19 -36.73 -20.26
N PRO A 300 6.16 -37.04 -19.43
CA PRO A 300 5.08 -36.10 -19.17
C PRO A 300 5.63 -34.74 -18.69
N LEU A 301 5.03 -33.66 -19.18
CA LEU A 301 5.41 -32.30 -18.78
C LEU A 301 5.11 -32.10 -17.28
N PRO A 302 5.99 -31.38 -16.55
CA PRO A 302 5.77 -31.12 -15.13
C PRO A 302 4.56 -30.19 -14.93
N GLU A 303 3.79 -30.44 -13.87
CA GLU A 303 2.80 -29.47 -13.38
C GLU A 303 3.52 -28.29 -12.72
N ARG A 304 2.94 -27.08 -12.81
CA ARG A 304 3.48 -25.90 -12.13
C ARG A 304 3.21 -26.00 -10.63
N ARG A 305 4.20 -26.53 -9.92
CA ARG A 305 4.21 -26.66 -8.46
C ARG A 305 5.21 -25.68 -7.84
N LEU A 306 5.04 -25.40 -6.56
CA LEU A 306 6.04 -24.67 -5.77
C LEU A 306 7.41 -25.36 -5.87
N PRO A 307 8.52 -24.61 -5.79
CA PRO A 307 9.86 -25.18 -5.80
C PRO A 307 10.11 -26.01 -4.53
N CYS A 308 11.22 -26.74 -4.48
CA CYS A 308 11.59 -27.48 -3.28
C CYS A 308 11.72 -26.54 -2.08
N PHE A 309 11.03 -26.87 -0.99
CA PHE A 309 11.07 -26.12 0.26
C PHE A 309 12.49 -26.05 0.84
N PHE A 310 13.26 -27.13 0.73
CA PHE A 310 14.59 -27.20 1.36
C PHE A 310 15.61 -26.31 0.65
N ASP A 311 15.63 -26.32 -0.69
CA ASP A 311 16.39 -25.39 -1.51
C ASP A 311 15.60 -25.09 -2.80
N PRO A 312 15.09 -23.87 -3.00
CA PRO A 312 14.35 -23.52 -4.20
C PRO A 312 15.13 -23.75 -5.51
N ARG A 313 16.47 -23.78 -5.45
CA ARG A 313 17.34 -24.08 -6.60
C ARG A 313 17.24 -25.52 -7.08
N HIS A 314 16.68 -26.44 -6.29
CA HIS A 314 16.45 -27.82 -6.74
C HIS A 314 15.33 -27.93 -7.79
N GLY A 315 14.61 -26.83 -8.08
CA GLY A 315 13.54 -26.80 -9.07
C GLY A 315 12.18 -27.26 -8.50
N PRO A 316 11.23 -27.61 -9.38
CA PRO A 316 9.86 -27.89 -8.98
C PRO A 316 9.76 -29.10 -8.05
N SER A 317 8.88 -29.01 -7.06
CA SER A 317 8.55 -30.14 -6.21
C SER A 317 7.79 -31.23 -6.97
N VAL A 318 7.88 -32.48 -6.50
CA VAL A 318 7.15 -33.62 -7.06
C VAL A 318 6.13 -34.20 -6.08
N VAL A 319 6.27 -33.88 -4.79
CA VAL A 319 5.42 -34.40 -3.72
C VAL A 319 5.40 -33.42 -2.55
N ASP A 320 4.32 -33.44 -1.79
CA ASP A 320 4.22 -32.75 -0.52
C ASP A 320 4.43 -33.73 0.64
N VAL A 321 5.30 -33.39 1.59
CA VAL A 321 5.62 -34.26 2.73
C VAL A 321 5.30 -33.57 4.04
N ARG A 322 4.88 -34.35 5.03
CA ARG A 322 4.83 -33.89 6.42
C ARG A 322 6.24 -33.86 6.98
N TRP A 323 6.63 -32.72 7.51
CA TRP A 323 7.97 -32.48 8.04
C TRP A 323 7.90 -31.45 9.18
N ALA A 324 8.79 -31.61 10.16
CA ALA A 324 8.98 -30.65 11.24
C ALA A 324 10.47 -30.30 11.33
N PRO A 325 10.83 -29.02 11.48
CA PRO A 325 12.20 -28.66 11.83
C PRO A 325 12.48 -29.08 13.27
N GLU A 326 13.75 -29.15 13.66
CA GLU A 326 14.13 -29.50 15.03
C GLU A 326 13.51 -28.52 16.04
N GLY A 327 12.67 -29.03 16.94
CA GLY A 327 11.97 -28.22 17.95
C GLY A 327 10.83 -27.33 17.42
N GLY A 328 10.47 -27.41 16.14
CA GLY A 328 9.36 -26.64 15.57
C GLY A 328 8.11 -27.46 15.27
N ALA A 329 7.12 -26.78 14.69
CA ALA A 329 5.83 -27.38 14.38
C ALA A 329 5.89 -28.23 13.11
N GLU A 330 5.11 -29.31 13.09
CA GLU A 330 4.92 -30.12 11.90
C GLU A 330 4.08 -29.37 10.86
N ARG A 331 4.48 -29.46 9.60
CA ARG A 331 3.81 -28.86 8.45
C ARG A 331 3.99 -29.70 7.20
N THR A 332 3.16 -29.43 6.21
CA THR A 332 3.29 -30.00 4.87
C THR A 332 4.16 -29.08 4.03
N VAL A 333 5.23 -29.61 3.44
CA VAL A 333 6.17 -28.84 2.60
C VAL A 333 6.35 -29.49 1.22
N PRO A 334 6.46 -28.70 0.13
CA PRO A 334 6.76 -29.20 -1.20
C PRO A 334 8.21 -29.66 -1.32
N VAL A 335 8.47 -30.85 -1.87
CA VAL A 335 9.81 -31.46 -1.93
C VAL A 335 10.12 -32.00 -3.32
N CYS A 336 11.35 -31.76 -3.80
CA CYS A 336 11.84 -32.32 -5.06
C CYS A 336 12.13 -33.82 -4.94
N ALA A 337 12.27 -34.49 -6.08
CA ALA A 337 12.54 -35.95 -6.10
C ALA A 337 13.85 -36.32 -5.37
N ALA A 338 14.87 -35.47 -5.44
CA ALA A 338 16.17 -35.71 -4.83
C ALA A 338 16.09 -35.65 -3.29
N ASP A 339 15.52 -34.58 -2.73
CA ASP A 339 15.35 -34.47 -1.28
C ASP A 339 14.36 -35.50 -0.74
N LYS A 340 13.31 -35.84 -1.50
CA LYS A 340 12.41 -36.92 -1.13
C LYS A 340 13.14 -38.25 -0.97
N SER A 341 14.03 -38.57 -1.92
CA SER A 341 14.84 -39.80 -1.87
C SER A 341 15.78 -39.80 -0.66
N ARG A 342 16.39 -38.65 -0.33
CA ARG A 342 17.24 -38.51 0.87
C ARG A 342 16.45 -38.77 2.15
N MET A 343 15.26 -38.19 2.26
CA MET A 343 14.38 -38.37 3.42
C MET A 343 13.94 -39.83 3.56
N ASP A 344 13.63 -40.51 2.46
CA ASP A 344 13.27 -41.94 2.47
C ASP A 344 14.43 -42.83 2.93
N ASP A 345 15.67 -42.44 2.62
CA ASP A 345 16.89 -43.08 3.11
C ASP A 345 17.25 -42.70 4.56
N GLY A 346 16.42 -41.89 5.25
CA GLY A 346 16.70 -41.39 6.60
C GLY A 346 17.85 -40.37 6.65
N ARG A 347 18.21 -39.75 5.53
CA ARG A 347 19.22 -38.69 5.43
C ARG A 347 18.56 -37.32 5.49
N GLU A 348 19.28 -36.34 6.03
CA GLU A 348 18.81 -34.96 6.04
C GLU A 348 18.69 -34.40 4.61
N PRO A 349 17.62 -33.64 4.31
CA PRO A 349 17.48 -32.93 3.05
C PRO A 349 18.58 -31.87 2.91
N LEU A 350 18.90 -31.49 1.67
CA LEU A 350 19.92 -30.48 1.40
C LEU A 350 19.29 -29.08 1.55
N ALA A 351 19.26 -28.59 2.79
CA ALA A 351 18.71 -27.28 3.11
C ALA A 351 19.59 -26.13 2.60
N ARG A 352 18.97 -25.13 1.96
CA ARG A 352 19.63 -23.85 1.65
C ARG A 352 19.91 -23.13 2.96
N THR A 353 21.20 -22.89 3.19
CA THR A 353 21.67 -22.07 4.29
C THR A 353 22.02 -20.66 3.80
N VAL A 354 21.83 -19.70 4.68
CA VAL A 354 22.20 -18.30 4.48
C VAL A 354 22.97 -17.80 5.70
N ARG A 355 23.83 -16.80 5.50
CA ARG A 355 24.71 -16.25 6.54
C ARG A 355 23.89 -15.39 7.50
N THR A 356 23.96 -15.66 8.80
CA THR A 356 23.40 -14.78 9.83
C THR A 356 24.50 -14.28 10.77
N ALA A 357 24.17 -13.31 11.63
CA ALA A 357 25.04 -12.89 12.73
C ALA A 357 25.41 -14.05 13.70
N HIS A 358 24.63 -15.13 13.71
CA HIS A 358 24.84 -16.31 14.56
C HIS A 358 25.41 -17.52 13.79
N GLY A 359 25.96 -17.30 12.60
CA GLY A 359 26.49 -18.34 11.71
C GLY A 359 25.52 -18.72 10.58
N ASP A 360 25.88 -19.75 9.81
CA ASP A 360 25.03 -20.24 8.73
C ASP A 360 23.81 -20.96 9.31
N ARG A 361 22.63 -20.58 8.82
CA ARG A 361 21.34 -21.14 9.25
C ARG A 361 20.50 -21.50 8.03
N PRO A 362 19.64 -22.52 8.11
CA PRO A 362 18.61 -22.71 7.10
C PRO A 362 17.79 -21.44 6.93
N TYR A 363 17.40 -21.10 5.71
CA TYR A 363 16.79 -19.79 5.45
C TYR A 363 15.52 -19.53 6.26
N TRP A 364 14.76 -20.57 6.60
CA TRP A 364 13.55 -20.46 7.43
C TRP A 364 13.84 -20.10 8.91
N ASP A 365 15.09 -20.24 9.35
CA ASP A 365 15.58 -19.86 10.68
C ASP A 365 16.54 -18.66 10.64
N ALA A 366 16.75 -18.07 9.47
CA ALA A 366 17.78 -17.05 9.27
C ALA A 366 17.38 -15.62 9.68
N GLY A 367 16.12 -15.44 10.06
CA GLY A 367 15.61 -14.15 10.49
C GLY A 367 14.88 -13.38 9.39
N PRO A 368 14.28 -12.26 9.80
CA PRO A 368 13.31 -11.53 9.00
C PRO A 368 13.87 -11.07 7.65
N ALA A 369 15.11 -10.59 7.59
CA ALA A 369 15.72 -10.00 6.39
C ALA A 369 15.58 -10.87 5.11
N TYR A 370 15.51 -12.20 5.24
CA TYR A 370 15.37 -13.15 4.13
C TYR A 370 13.93 -13.36 3.64
N GLY A 371 12.94 -12.76 4.31
CA GLY A 371 11.52 -12.88 3.99
C GLY A 371 11.18 -12.53 2.54
N PRO A 372 11.64 -11.40 1.97
CA PRO A 372 11.39 -11.05 0.58
C PRO A 372 11.98 -12.04 -0.41
N TRP A 373 13.22 -12.49 -0.16
CA TRP A 373 13.88 -13.48 -1.00
C TRP A 373 13.13 -14.82 -1.00
N ALA A 374 12.74 -15.33 0.18
CA ALA A 374 11.91 -16.53 0.26
C ALA A 374 10.51 -16.30 -0.34
N GLY A 375 9.95 -15.10 -0.17
CA GLY A 375 8.63 -14.72 -0.60
C GLY A 375 8.43 -14.80 -2.12
N GLY A 376 9.45 -14.45 -2.91
CA GLY A 376 9.36 -14.55 -4.37
C GLY A 376 9.38 -15.98 -4.90
N TYR A 377 10.02 -16.92 -4.19
CA TYR A 377 10.00 -18.35 -4.57
C TYR A 377 8.67 -19.06 -4.25
N PHE A 378 8.05 -18.74 -3.12
CA PHE A 378 6.88 -19.49 -2.64
C PHE A 378 5.55 -18.74 -2.78
N GLY A 379 5.60 -17.49 -3.26
CA GLY A 379 4.46 -16.58 -3.30
C GLY A 379 4.13 -16.04 -1.90
N GLY A 380 4.05 -14.71 -1.77
CA GLY A 380 3.89 -14.02 -0.48
C GLY A 380 2.66 -14.46 0.35
N GLY A 381 1.65 -15.06 -0.26
CA GLY A 381 0.45 -15.58 0.44
C GLY A 381 0.56 -17.01 1.00
N LEU A 382 1.45 -17.85 0.46
CA LEU A 382 1.57 -19.27 0.85
C LEU A 382 2.76 -19.53 1.79
N LEU A 383 3.82 -18.71 1.69
CA LEU A 383 5.02 -18.83 2.51
C LEU A 383 4.74 -18.87 4.03
N PRO A 384 3.85 -18.02 4.61
CA PRO A 384 3.61 -18.06 6.05
C PRO A 384 3.12 -19.43 6.56
N GLY A 385 2.31 -20.13 5.76
CA GLY A 385 1.82 -21.48 6.06
C GLY A 385 2.93 -22.54 6.04
N LEU A 386 3.87 -22.42 5.10
CA LEU A 386 5.05 -23.30 5.00
C LEU A 386 6.04 -23.06 6.14
N LEU A 387 6.08 -21.83 6.66
CA LEU A 387 7.01 -21.42 7.70
C LEU A 387 6.43 -21.47 9.13
N VAL A 388 5.21 -21.96 9.32
CA VAL A 388 4.61 -22.10 10.67
C VAL A 388 5.56 -22.83 11.62
N GLY A 389 5.88 -22.19 12.74
CA GLY A 389 6.75 -22.76 13.77
C GLY A 389 8.25 -22.60 13.52
N THR A 390 8.70 -21.84 12.51
CA THR A 390 10.10 -21.39 12.41
C THR A 390 10.26 -19.95 12.87
N LEU A 391 11.51 -19.51 13.04
CA LEU A 391 11.80 -18.14 13.42
C LEU A 391 11.29 -17.15 12.36
N LEU A 392 11.54 -17.41 11.06
CA LEU A 392 11.03 -16.56 9.98
C LEU A 392 9.50 -16.54 9.96
N GLY A 393 8.84 -17.70 10.00
CA GLY A 393 7.38 -17.76 9.97
C GLY A 393 6.72 -17.14 11.20
N ASN A 394 7.28 -17.34 12.40
CA ASN A 394 6.78 -16.72 13.61
C ASN A 394 6.93 -15.20 13.56
N MET A 395 8.02 -14.66 13.00
CA MET A 395 8.19 -13.21 12.86
C MET A 395 7.30 -12.60 11.77
N MET A 396 7.07 -13.34 10.67
CA MET A 396 6.10 -12.97 9.64
C MET A 396 4.66 -12.97 10.15
N MET A 397 4.29 -13.90 11.04
CA MET A 397 2.94 -14.00 11.60
C MET A 397 2.70 -13.14 12.86
N SER A 398 3.73 -12.87 13.67
CA SER A 398 3.59 -12.15 14.94
C SER A 398 3.68 -10.64 14.82
N SER A 399 4.10 -10.11 13.67
CA SER A 399 4.16 -8.68 13.45
C SER A 399 3.21 -8.27 12.32
N ALA A 400 2.19 -7.47 12.65
CA ALA A 400 1.39 -6.75 11.66
C ALA A 400 2.27 -5.85 10.76
N ALA A 401 3.49 -5.55 11.20
CA ALA A 401 4.52 -4.86 10.44
C ALA A 401 5.05 -5.72 9.26
N TYR A 402 5.26 -7.02 9.39
CA TYR A 402 5.90 -7.82 8.33
C TYR A 402 5.08 -7.94 7.03
N GLY A 403 3.75 -8.05 7.15
CA GLY A 403 2.85 -8.05 5.99
C GLY A 403 2.65 -6.67 5.36
N ALA A 404 3.03 -5.59 6.07
CA ALA A 404 2.89 -4.20 5.65
C ALA A 404 4.21 -3.55 5.18
N ASP A 405 5.38 -4.06 5.61
CA ASP A 405 6.70 -3.44 5.37
C ASP A 405 7.36 -3.88 4.04
N PHE A 406 6.96 -5.02 3.46
CA PHE A 406 7.60 -5.54 2.23
C PHE A 406 6.73 -5.37 0.97
N GLY A 407 5.57 -4.74 1.10
CA GLY A 407 4.69 -4.37 0.00
C GLY A 407 4.80 -2.89 -0.35
N GLY A 408 5.94 -2.46 -0.88
CA GLY A 408 6.17 -1.11 -1.43
C GLY A 408 6.12 0.04 -0.41
N ALA A 409 6.81 1.14 -0.69
CA ALA A 409 6.72 2.36 0.10
C ALA A 409 5.30 2.95 0.00
N GLY A 410 4.48 2.77 1.04
CA GLY A 410 3.22 3.49 1.21
C GLY A 410 3.29 4.32 2.48
N ALA A 411 2.75 5.53 2.46
CA ALA A 411 2.77 6.41 3.61
C ALA A 411 2.02 5.81 4.81
N ASP A 412 2.62 5.92 6.00
CA ASP A 412 1.96 5.60 7.26
C ASP A 412 0.74 6.51 7.47
N GLY A 413 -0.21 6.07 8.29
CA GLY A 413 -1.41 6.87 8.57
C GLY A 413 -1.06 8.23 9.17
N GLY A 414 -1.49 9.30 8.49
CA GLY A 414 -1.15 10.68 8.83
C GLY A 414 -0.04 11.30 7.99
N ASP A 415 0.68 10.49 7.19
CA ASP A 415 1.77 10.95 6.32
C ASP A 415 1.28 11.24 4.90
N TYR A 416 2.02 12.12 4.21
CA TYR A 416 1.77 12.45 2.82
C TYR A 416 2.11 11.27 1.92
N SER A 417 1.12 10.79 1.17
CA SER A 417 1.21 9.63 0.28
C SER A 417 1.11 10.00 -1.20
N GLY A 418 0.97 11.28 -1.55
CA GLY A 418 0.81 11.70 -2.94
C GLY A 418 -0.40 11.08 -3.67
N SER A 419 -0.21 10.82 -4.97
CA SER A 419 -1.22 10.27 -5.90
C SER A 419 -1.04 8.79 -6.19
N ASP A 420 -0.09 8.14 -5.52
CA ASP A 420 0.35 6.75 -5.67
C ASP A 420 -0.47 5.74 -4.84
N PHE A 421 -1.60 6.18 -4.28
CA PHE A 421 -2.56 5.33 -3.57
C PHE A 421 -3.50 4.58 -4.54
N ASN A 422 -4.09 3.47 -4.09
CA ASN A 422 -5.08 2.74 -4.87
C ASN A 422 -6.46 3.41 -4.74
N SER A 423 -6.95 4.00 -5.83
CA SER A 423 -8.24 4.70 -5.87
C SER A 423 -9.45 3.78 -5.66
N ASP A 424 -9.31 2.47 -5.89
CA ASP A 424 -10.37 1.49 -5.65
C ASP A 424 -10.66 1.31 -4.15
N ASP A 425 -9.74 1.69 -3.25
CA ASP A 425 -9.95 1.68 -1.80
C ASP A 425 -11.02 2.69 -1.36
N PHE A 426 -11.26 3.71 -2.18
CA PHE A 426 -12.22 4.80 -1.95
C PHE A 426 -13.45 4.68 -2.88
N GLY A 427 -13.57 3.56 -3.59
CA GLY A 427 -14.72 3.25 -4.44
C GLY A 427 -15.97 2.91 -3.64
N GLY A 428 -17.07 3.60 -3.90
CA GLY A 428 -18.37 3.33 -3.28
C GLY A 428 -19.34 4.50 -3.40
N GLY A 429 -20.60 4.21 -3.69
CA GLY A 429 -21.64 5.24 -3.88
C GLY A 429 -22.28 5.70 -2.56
N PHE A 430 -22.70 6.98 -2.54
CA PHE A 430 -23.64 7.52 -1.57
C PHE A 430 -25.06 7.03 -1.94
N GLY A 431 -25.31 5.73 -1.79
CA GLY A 431 -26.57 5.11 -2.20
C GLY A 431 -27.74 5.55 -1.31
N ASP A 432 -28.78 6.06 -1.96
CA ASP A 432 -30.12 6.22 -1.40
C ASP A 432 -30.75 4.82 -1.29
N GLY A 433 -31.28 4.44 -0.11
CA GLY A 433 -31.83 3.10 0.10
C GLY A 433 -32.92 2.71 -0.90
N GLY A 434 -32.73 1.59 -1.59
CA GLY A 434 -33.77 0.93 -2.38
C GLY A 434 -33.22 -0.23 -3.22
N GLY A 435 -33.57 -1.47 -2.85
CA GLY A 435 -33.46 -2.65 -3.72
C GLY A 435 -32.52 -3.75 -3.21
N PHE A 436 -33.05 -4.62 -2.35
CA PHE A 436 -32.63 -6.02 -2.35
C PHE A 436 -33.18 -6.71 -3.61
N GLY A 437 -32.34 -7.49 -4.29
CA GLY A 437 -32.66 -8.37 -5.43
C GLY A 437 -31.39 -8.58 -6.26
N ASP A 438 -30.80 -9.75 -6.44
CA ASP A 438 -31.32 -11.11 -6.32
C ASP A 438 -30.22 -12.06 -5.84
N GLY A 439 -30.53 -12.83 -4.80
CA GLY A 439 -29.83 -14.06 -4.49
C GLY A 439 -30.53 -15.24 -5.17
N GLY A 440 -29.73 -16.20 -5.65
CA GLY A 440 -30.16 -17.60 -5.77
C GLY A 440 -30.79 -18.01 -7.10
N GLY A 441 -29.98 -18.64 -7.95
CA GLY A 441 -30.45 -19.31 -9.17
C GLY A 441 -29.51 -20.43 -9.64
N PHE A 442 -28.91 -21.20 -8.74
CA PHE A 442 -28.32 -22.49 -9.12
C PHE A 442 -29.44 -23.54 -9.17
N GLY A 443 -30.19 -23.52 -10.27
CA GLY A 443 -31.13 -24.57 -10.65
C GLY A 443 -30.39 -25.66 -11.43
N GLY A 444 -30.32 -26.85 -10.85
CA GLY A 444 -29.82 -28.04 -11.53
C GLY A 444 -30.74 -28.49 -12.67
N GLY A 445 -30.11 -29.04 -13.70
CA GLY A 445 -30.69 -29.83 -14.79
C GLY A 445 -29.50 -30.24 -15.64
N GLY A 446 -29.05 -31.49 -15.64
CA GLY A 446 -29.82 -32.64 -16.10
C GLY A 446 -29.30 -32.98 -17.49
N PHE A 447 -28.13 -33.63 -17.55
CA PHE A 447 -27.65 -34.27 -18.76
C PHE A 447 -28.44 -35.56 -18.93
N ASP A 448 -29.47 -35.53 -19.78
CA ASP A 448 -30.03 -36.73 -20.40
C ASP A 448 -29.59 -36.75 -21.86
N GLY A 449 -28.75 -37.73 -22.18
CA GLY A 449 -28.51 -38.17 -23.55
C GLY A 449 -29.64 -39.08 -24.04
N GLY A 450 -29.93 -39.05 -25.34
CA GLY A 450 -30.65 -40.13 -26.01
C GLY A 450 -31.52 -39.72 -27.21
N GLY A 451 -31.12 -40.16 -28.41
CA GLY A 451 -31.94 -40.29 -29.64
C GLY A 451 -32.02 -39.02 -30.48
N PHE A 452 -31.60 -38.97 -31.75
CA PHE A 452 -31.79 -39.94 -32.83
C PHE A 452 -30.58 -40.01 -33.78
#